data_AF-A0AAD6K3D3-F1
#
_entry.id   AF-A0AAD6K3D3-F1
#
_cell.length_a   1.000
_cell.length_b   1.000
_cell.length_c   1.000
_cell.angle_alpha   90.00
_cell.angle_beta   90.00
_cell.angle_gamma   90.00
#
_symmetry.space_group_name_H-M   'P 1'
#
loop_
_entity.id
_entity.type
_entity.pdbx_description
1 polymer ?
#
loop_
_entity_poly.entity_id
_entity_poly.type
_entity_poly.pdbx_seq_one_letter_code
_entity_poly.pdbx_strand_id
1 'polypeptide(L)'
;MEANTKEEGEEGQSLQCWPPTVGLLPWLVFINGSSEENQTFYDISESHCHVKSIPELQGKLVATCSYGWLVVGGYLISDDCFLLNPISTKKIQLPSLTPDFFYDNYVLSSPPVNPECVVMFLDFDIGTLDVTFCKPGDVEWTRQDFKLHDEDDSDCVRSVGVHKGDICILTWYEYLYFVKFDKSCSITLVDLKVDDNTCPTMRKLHSRFPTYLVETCGELLRLHCYILHRQVVDIWVYKLDFDEKVWTRIKELKDQAIFIGSSSGQVLACSTKESRIHGNKIYLTLTEERSLYVYDLDLCV
;
A
#
# COMPACT_ATOMS: atom_id res chain seq x y z
N MET A 1 -53.58 8.58 40.29
CA MET A 1 -52.88 7.64 41.18
C MET A 1 -52.66 6.36 40.38
N GLU A 2 -51.39 6.13 40.07
CA GLU A 2 -50.74 4.88 39.64
C GLU A 2 -51.39 4.07 38.51
N ALA A 3 -50.87 4.26 37.31
CA ALA A 3 -50.88 3.26 36.24
C ALA A 3 -49.53 2.52 36.27
N ASN A 4 -49.61 1.19 36.37
CA ASN A 4 -48.47 0.26 36.36
C ASN A 4 -47.68 0.37 35.04
N THR A 5 -46.44 0.84 35.11
CA THR A 5 -45.46 0.71 34.05
C THR A 5 -44.83 -0.67 34.15
N LYS A 6 -45.03 -1.51 33.13
CA LYS A 6 -44.16 -2.66 32.88
C LYS A 6 -42.86 -2.12 32.29
N GLU A 7 -41.76 -2.29 33.00
CA GLU A 7 -40.42 -2.22 32.44
C GLU A 7 -40.22 -3.44 31.54
N GLU A 8 -40.26 -3.24 30.23
CA GLU A 8 -39.58 -4.11 29.27
C GLU A 8 -38.21 -3.47 29.01
N GLY A 9 -37.17 -4.12 29.52
CA GLY A 9 -35.79 -3.73 29.25
C GLY A 9 -35.47 -3.94 27.78
N GLU A 10 -35.16 -2.85 27.08
CA GLU A 10 -34.51 -2.92 25.78
C GLU A 10 -33.08 -3.44 25.98
N GLU A 11 -32.89 -4.70 25.63
CA GLU A 11 -31.58 -5.33 25.44
C GLU A 11 -30.75 -4.47 24.48
N GLY A 12 -29.58 -4.02 24.96
CA GLY A 12 -28.58 -3.35 24.14
C GLY A 12 -28.16 -4.25 22.99
N GLN A 13 -28.57 -3.90 21.78
CA GLN A 13 -28.14 -4.57 20.56
C GLN A 13 -26.67 -4.26 20.29
N SER A 14 -25.83 -5.25 20.58
CA SER A 14 -24.47 -5.38 20.07
C SER A 14 -24.48 -5.37 18.53
N LEU A 15 -23.80 -4.41 17.93
CA LEU A 15 -23.47 -4.44 16.49
C LEU A 15 -21.97 -4.27 16.26
N GLN A 16 -21.18 -5.10 16.95
CA GLN A 16 -19.85 -5.50 16.47
C GLN A 16 -20.02 -6.73 15.57
N CYS A 17 -20.48 -6.52 14.34
CA CYS A 17 -20.40 -7.56 13.32
C CYS A 17 -19.63 -6.98 12.13
N TRP A 18 -18.35 -7.36 12.07
CA TRP A 18 -17.61 -7.40 10.81
C TRP A 18 -18.42 -8.21 9.80
N PRO A 19 -18.38 -7.88 8.49
CA PRO A 19 -18.99 -8.73 7.48
C PRO A 19 -18.49 -10.17 7.68
N PRO A 20 -19.34 -11.19 7.47
CA PRO A 20 -18.99 -12.57 7.74
C PRO A 20 -17.65 -12.94 7.09
N THR A 21 -16.78 -13.57 7.88
CA THR A 21 -15.40 -13.97 7.54
C THR A 21 -15.30 -15.09 6.51
N VAL A 22 -16.40 -15.43 5.82
CA VAL A 22 -16.47 -16.51 4.84
C VAL A 22 -16.41 -15.91 3.43
N GLY A 23 -15.23 -15.98 2.80
CA GLY A 23 -14.93 -15.37 1.50
C GLY A 23 -14.05 -14.13 1.67
N LEU A 24 -12.72 -14.32 1.64
CA LEU A 24 -11.74 -13.25 1.76
C LEU A 24 -11.82 -12.33 0.54
N LEU A 25 -12.52 -11.21 0.70
CA LEU A 25 -12.53 -10.10 -0.24
C LEU A 25 -11.71 -8.95 0.36
N PRO A 26 -10.65 -8.45 -0.31
CA PRO A 26 -10.19 -7.10 -0.05
C PRO A 26 -11.35 -6.12 -0.24
N TRP A 27 -11.66 -5.40 0.83
CA TRP A 27 -12.62 -4.31 0.81
C TRP A 27 -11.93 -3.06 0.26
N LEU A 28 -12.52 -2.41 -0.74
CA LEU A 28 -12.09 -1.07 -1.12
C LEU A 28 -12.67 -0.09 -0.11
N VAL A 29 -11.79 0.63 0.58
CA VAL A 29 -12.19 1.58 1.63
C VAL A 29 -11.94 2.99 1.15
N PHE A 30 -13.01 3.78 1.07
CA PHE A 30 -12.94 5.21 0.78
C PHE A 30 -13.20 5.97 2.08
N ILE A 31 -12.27 6.84 2.48
CA ILE A 31 -12.45 7.73 3.62
C ILE A 31 -13.15 8.99 3.08
N ASN A 32 -14.39 9.24 3.55
CA ASN A 32 -15.29 10.26 3.00
C ASN A 32 -15.78 11.23 4.09
N GLY A 33 -16.01 12.49 3.69
CA GLY A 33 -16.70 13.50 4.50
C GLY A 33 -15.85 14.77 4.70
N SER A 34 -16.51 15.91 4.88
CA SER A 34 -15.84 17.21 5.18
C SER A 34 -15.06 17.21 6.51
N SER A 35 -15.20 16.13 7.29
CA SER A 35 -14.51 15.85 8.55
C SER A 35 -13.94 14.42 8.64
N GLU A 36 -13.95 13.64 7.54
CA GLU A 36 -13.42 12.25 7.49
C GLU A 36 -14.01 11.26 8.53
N GLU A 37 -15.22 11.52 9.05
CA GLU A 37 -15.82 10.75 10.15
C GLU A 37 -16.27 9.33 9.77
N ASN A 38 -16.51 9.06 8.48
CA ASN A 38 -17.09 7.82 7.99
C ASN A 38 -16.23 7.18 6.90
N GLN A 39 -16.17 5.84 6.92
CA GLN A 39 -15.49 5.04 5.91
C GLN A 39 -16.52 4.25 5.10
N THR A 40 -16.40 4.35 3.78
CA THR A 40 -17.23 3.62 2.83
C THR A 40 -16.48 2.38 2.37
N PHE A 41 -17.02 1.21 2.71
CA PHE A 41 -16.51 -0.10 2.31
C PHE A 41 -17.28 -0.56 1.07
N TYR A 42 -16.58 -0.73 -0.04
CA TYR A 42 -17.17 -1.20 -1.28
C TYR A 42 -16.87 -2.69 -1.48
N ASP A 43 -17.93 -3.50 -1.56
CA ASP A 43 -17.86 -4.91 -1.97
C ASP A 43 -17.85 -4.95 -3.50
N ILE A 44 -16.73 -5.38 -4.08
CA ILE A 44 -16.59 -5.51 -5.53
C ILE A 44 -17.50 -6.62 -6.08
N SER A 45 -17.69 -7.70 -5.34
CA SER A 45 -18.47 -8.86 -5.78
C SER A 45 -19.97 -8.58 -5.82
N GLU A 46 -20.47 -7.81 -4.86
CA GLU A 46 -21.89 -7.43 -4.77
C GLU A 46 -22.19 -6.07 -5.39
N SER A 47 -21.13 -5.32 -5.77
CA SER A 47 -21.24 -3.93 -6.25
C SER A 47 -22.05 -3.05 -5.28
N HIS A 48 -21.78 -3.21 -3.98
CA HIS A 48 -22.53 -2.55 -2.91
C HIS A 48 -21.62 -1.82 -1.94
N CYS A 49 -22.11 -0.70 -1.40
CA CYS A 49 -21.38 0.11 -0.42
C CYS A 49 -21.96 -0.09 0.98
N HIS A 50 -21.11 -0.36 1.95
CA HIS A 50 -21.43 -0.32 3.37
C HIS A 50 -20.73 0.87 4.02
N VAL A 51 -21.47 1.74 4.69
CA VAL A 51 -20.88 2.83 5.45
C VAL A 51 -20.69 2.35 6.89
N LYS A 52 -19.47 2.48 7.41
CA LYS A 52 -19.14 2.25 8.81
C LYS A 52 -18.26 3.38 9.32
N SER A 53 -18.27 3.58 10.63
CA SER A 53 -17.34 4.48 11.28
C SER A 53 -16.35 3.66 12.11
N ILE A 54 -15.07 3.81 11.79
CA ILE A 54 -13.93 3.35 12.57
C ILE A 54 -13.38 4.59 13.26
N PRO A 55 -13.63 4.76 14.57
CA PRO A 55 -13.20 5.94 15.32
C PRO A 55 -11.70 6.23 15.16
N GLU A 56 -10.87 5.19 15.10
CA GLU A 56 -9.43 5.31 14.96
C GLU A 56 -8.97 5.91 13.62
N LEU A 57 -9.82 5.89 12.59
CA LEU A 57 -9.50 6.45 11.27
C LEU A 57 -10.08 7.85 11.05
N GLN A 58 -10.81 8.41 12.01
CA GLN A 58 -11.44 9.72 11.86
C GLN A 58 -10.39 10.84 11.88
N GLY A 59 -10.32 11.62 10.80
CA GLY A 59 -9.35 12.71 10.66
C GLY A 59 -7.90 12.23 10.58
N LYS A 60 -7.68 10.99 10.14
CA LYS A 60 -6.36 10.34 10.06
C LYS A 60 -6.08 9.89 8.63
N LEU A 61 -4.81 9.96 8.25
CA LEU A 61 -4.32 9.43 6.98
C LEU A 61 -4.02 7.93 7.12
N VAL A 62 -4.52 7.13 6.18
CA VAL A 62 -4.05 5.76 5.98
C VAL A 62 -2.91 5.79 4.98
N ALA A 63 -1.69 5.62 5.49
CA ALA A 63 -0.45 5.70 4.73
C ALA A 63 -0.26 4.48 3.81
N THR A 64 -0.42 3.28 4.35
CA THR A 64 -0.36 2.02 3.58
C THR A 64 -1.19 0.92 4.24
N CYS A 65 -1.52 -0.12 3.47
CA CYS A 65 -2.22 -1.30 3.94
C CYS A 65 -1.46 -2.57 3.51
N SER A 66 -1.04 -3.39 4.47
CA SER A 66 -0.34 -4.65 4.17
C SER A 66 -0.54 -5.66 5.28
N TYR A 67 -0.59 -6.95 4.92
CA TYR A 67 -0.75 -8.06 5.87
C TYR A 67 -1.99 -7.97 6.79
N GLY A 68 -3.04 -7.27 6.34
CA GLY A 68 -4.25 -7.02 7.14
C GLY A 68 -4.08 -5.92 8.20
N TRP A 69 -3.00 -5.15 8.14
CA TRP A 69 -2.72 -4.00 9.00
C TRP A 69 -2.68 -2.71 8.18
N LEU A 70 -3.11 -1.62 8.81
CA LEU A 70 -3.04 -0.26 8.30
C LEU A 70 -1.95 0.48 9.05
N VAL A 71 -1.12 1.23 8.33
CA VAL A 71 -0.28 2.27 8.92
C VAL A 71 -1.08 3.55 8.92
N VAL A 72 -1.34 4.10 10.11
CA VAL A 72 -2.22 5.27 10.31
C VAL A 72 -1.41 6.40 10.94
N GLY A 73 -1.50 7.58 10.35
CA GLY A 73 -0.83 8.80 10.82
C GLY A 73 -1.80 9.96 11.03
N GLY A 74 -1.46 10.88 11.94
CA GLY A 74 -2.18 12.13 12.15
C GLY A 74 -2.02 13.12 10.99
N TYR A 75 -3.09 13.83 10.65
CA TYR A 75 -3.04 14.89 9.64
C TYR A 75 -2.62 16.23 10.28
N LEU A 76 -1.51 16.83 9.79
CA LEU A 76 -0.98 18.19 10.04
C LEU A 76 -0.68 18.63 11.50
N ILE A 77 -1.28 18.02 12.53
CA ILE A 77 -1.31 18.56 13.90
C ILE A 77 -1.10 17.45 14.97
N SER A 78 -1.03 16.18 14.57
CA SER A 78 -1.05 15.05 15.50
C SER A 78 0.14 14.12 15.30
N ASP A 79 0.90 13.95 16.38
CA ASP A 79 2.03 13.01 16.46
C ASP A 79 1.57 11.54 16.56
N ASP A 80 0.27 11.26 16.40
CA ASP A 80 -0.30 9.92 16.50
C ASP A 80 0.04 9.11 15.26
N CYS A 81 1.04 8.24 15.38
CA CYS A 81 1.36 7.21 14.40
C CYS A 81 1.12 5.83 15.02
N PHE A 82 0.36 4.96 14.35
CA PHE A 82 0.08 3.62 14.87
C PHE A 82 -0.26 2.62 13.78
N LEU A 83 -0.14 1.35 14.11
CA LEU A 83 -0.63 0.24 13.30
C LEU A 83 -2.02 -0.16 13.80
N LEU A 84 -2.95 -0.32 12.88
CA LEU A 84 -4.32 -0.76 13.17
C LEU A 84 -4.65 -2.00 12.36
N ASN A 85 -5.02 -3.09 13.02
CA ASN A 85 -5.71 -4.18 12.36
C ASN A 85 -7.21 -3.92 12.46
N PRO A 86 -7.90 -3.56 11.35
CA PRO A 86 -9.31 -3.20 11.42
C PRO A 86 -10.13 -4.36 11.98
N ILE A 87 -9.97 -5.58 11.45
CA ILE A 87 -10.80 -6.74 11.79
C ILE A 87 -10.71 -7.12 13.28
N SER A 88 -9.48 -7.21 13.81
CA SER A 88 -9.25 -7.60 15.20
C SER A 88 -9.24 -6.42 16.17
N THR A 89 -9.38 -5.19 15.66
CA THR A 89 -9.29 -3.91 16.39
C THR A 89 -8.01 -3.76 17.22
N LYS A 90 -6.98 -4.55 16.93
CA LYS A 90 -5.68 -4.44 17.61
C LYS A 90 -4.97 -3.19 17.14
N LYS A 91 -4.49 -2.40 18.10
CA LYS A 91 -3.69 -1.20 17.87
C LYS A 91 -2.30 -1.39 18.44
N ILE A 92 -1.28 -1.01 17.67
CA ILE A 92 0.11 -0.94 18.13
C ILE A 92 0.57 0.50 17.95
N GLN A 93 0.85 1.18 19.05
CA GLN A 93 1.35 2.54 19.02
C GLN A 93 2.79 2.53 18.47
N LEU A 94 3.07 3.41 17.52
CA LEU A 94 4.43 3.67 17.02
C LEU A 94 4.98 4.93 17.71
N PRO A 95 6.30 5.16 17.66
CA PRO A 95 6.88 6.38 18.20
C PRO A 95 6.25 7.62 17.55
N SER A 96 6.17 8.70 18.31
CA SER A 96 5.66 9.98 17.81
C SER A 96 6.51 10.51 16.66
N LEU A 97 5.85 10.93 15.59
CA LEU A 97 6.48 11.66 14.50
C LEU A 97 6.31 13.16 14.75
N THR A 98 7.35 13.93 14.48
CA THR A 98 7.26 15.39 14.44
C THR A 98 6.37 15.84 13.28
N PRO A 99 5.54 16.89 13.43
CA PRO A 99 4.49 17.28 12.45
C PRO A 99 4.98 17.67 11.05
N ASP A 100 6.27 17.96 10.89
CA ASP A 100 6.83 18.58 9.69
C ASP A 100 7.23 17.61 8.58
N PHE A 101 6.90 16.31 8.69
CA PHE A 101 7.31 15.30 7.71
C PHE A 101 6.13 14.78 6.89
N PHE A 102 6.07 15.21 5.63
CA PHE A 102 5.29 14.54 4.59
C PHE A 102 6.21 13.51 3.94
N TYR A 103 5.83 12.24 3.96
CA TYR A 103 6.59 11.18 3.31
C TYR A 103 5.88 10.77 2.03
N ASP A 104 6.63 10.49 0.97
CA ASP A 104 6.06 10.09 -0.30
C ASP A 104 5.62 8.62 -0.32
N ASN A 105 6.35 7.76 0.39
CA ASN A 105 6.12 6.32 0.40
C ASN A 105 6.17 5.73 1.82
N TYR A 106 5.37 4.69 2.01
CA TYR A 106 5.20 4.02 3.29
C TYR A 106 5.20 2.50 3.11
N VAL A 107 5.97 1.79 3.94
CA VAL A 107 6.11 0.35 3.87
C VAL A 107 6.00 -0.30 5.24
N LEU A 108 5.33 -1.44 5.24
CA LEU A 108 5.35 -2.42 6.31
C LEU A 108 6.02 -3.69 5.77
N SER A 109 7.18 -4.09 6.33
CA SER A 109 7.99 -5.19 5.76
C SER A 109 7.39 -6.57 5.97
N SER A 110 6.64 -6.79 7.05
CA SER A 110 5.99 -8.07 7.37
C SER A 110 4.84 -7.85 8.35
N PRO A 111 4.04 -8.87 8.72
CA PRO A 111 3.02 -8.69 9.74
C PRO A 111 3.64 -8.18 11.06
N PRO A 112 3.02 -7.22 11.78
CA PRO A 112 3.59 -6.62 13.01
C PRO A 112 3.79 -7.59 14.18
N VAL A 113 3.25 -8.81 14.07
CA VAL A 113 3.49 -9.91 15.01
C VAL A 113 4.88 -10.54 14.82
N ASN A 114 5.53 -10.29 13.69
CA ASN A 114 6.89 -10.70 13.43
C ASN A 114 7.87 -9.74 14.13
N PRO A 115 8.80 -10.22 14.97
CA PRO A 115 9.78 -9.36 15.65
C PRO A 115 10.74 -8.64 14.69
N GLU A 116 10.87 -9.11 13.45
CA GLU A 116 11.67 -8.47 12.39
C GLU A 116 10.82 -7.55 11.49
N CYS A 117 9.57 -7.30 11.86
CA CYS A 117 8.73 -6.32 11.18
C CYS A 117 9.34 -4.93 11.32
N VAL A 118 9.42 -4.20 10.20
CA VAL A 118 9.87 -2.82 10.13
C VAL A 118 8.77 -1.99 9.50
N VAL A 119 8.48 -0.87 10.13
CA VAL A 119 7.68 0.23 9.57
C VAL A 119 8.68 1.24 9.03
N MET A 120 8.56 1.58 7.75
CA MET A 120 9.50 2.46 7.05
C MET A 120 8.76 3.53 6.27
N PHE A 121 9.17 4.77 6.46
CA PHE A 121 8.71 5.95 5.72
C PHE A 121 9.88 6.48 4.91
N LEU A 122 9.60 6.81 3.65
CA LEU A 122 10.59 7.27 2.71
C LEU A 122 10.12 8.61 2.17
N ASP A 123 10.94 9.62 2.40
CA ASP A 123 10.82 10.95 1.79
C ASP A 123 11.95 11.11 0.79
N PHE A 124 11.70 11.83 -0.30
CA PHE A 124 12.75 12.08 -1.28
C PHE A 124 12.79 13.55 -1.68
N ASP A 125 14.01 14.03 -1.83
CA ASP A 125 14.31 15.26 -2.55
C ASP A 125 15.20 14.90 -3.75
N ILE A 126 15.47 15.87 -4.62
CA ILE A 126 16.28 15.71 -5.83
C ILE A 126 17.66 15.13 -5.45
N GLY A 127 17.87 13.84 -5.78
CA GLY A 127 19.12 13.11 -5.53
C GLY A 127 19.30 12.56 -4.10
N THR A 128 18.37 12.79 -3.18
CA THR A 128 18.46 12.34 -1.79
C THR A 128 17.24 11.54 -1.35
N LEU A 129 17.49 10.50 -0.57
CA LEU A 129 16.48 9.63 0.01
C LEU A 129 16.62 9.65 1.53
N ASP A 130 15.60 10.19 2.20
CA ASP A 130 15.53 10.24 3.64
C ASP A 130 14.64 9.10 4.13
N VAL A 131 15.23 8.19 4.91
CA VAL A 131 14.55 6.99 5.41
C VAL A 131 14.36 7.12 6.91
N THR A 132 13.10 7.05 7.33
CA THR A 132 12.71 7.00 8.74
C THR A 132 12.06 5.66 9.04
N PHE A 133 12.57 4.90 10.01
CA PHE A 133 12.04 3.56 10.29
C PHE A 133 12.10 3.18 11.78
N CYS A 134 11.25 2.24 12.16
CA CYS A 134 11.24 1.60 13.48
C CYS A 134 10.67 0.19 13.39
N LYS A 135 10.89 -0.62 14.43
CA LYS A 135 10.17 -1.86 14.67
C LYS A 135 8.94 -1.61 15.55
N PRO A 136 7.86 -2.38 15.39
CA PRO A 136 6.74 -2.34 16.34
C PRO A 136 7.22 -2.57 17.78
N GLY A 137 6.97 -1.60 18.66
CA GLY A 137 7.40 -1.62 20.06
C GLY A 137 8.66 -0.81 20.36
N ASP A 138 9.35 -0.29 19.35
CA ASP A 138 10.41 0.71 19.55
C ASP A 138 9.84 2.00 20.17
N VAL A 139 10.71 2.76 20.84
CA VAL A 139 10.35 4.02 21.51
C VAL A 139 10.71 5.26 20.70
N GLU A 140 11.58 5.12 19.69
CA GLU A 140 12.10 6.22 18.87
C GLU A 140 12.24 5.77 17.41
N TRP A 141 12.18 6.73 16.48
CA TRP A 141 12.47 6.49 15.07
C TRP A 141 13.96 6.58 14.79
N THR A 142 14.48 5.66 13.96
CA THR A 142 15.82 5.78 13.39
C THR A 142 15.72 6.52 12.05
N ARG A 143 16.60 7.48 11.82
CA ARG A 143 16.67 8.27 10.57
C ARG A 143 18.00 8.07 9.89
N GLN A 144 17.97 7.92 8.58
CA GLN A 144 19.17 7.79 7.77
C GLN A 144 18.93 8.34 6.36
N ASP A 145 19.90 9.12 5.89
CA ASP A 145 19.81 9.80 4.60
C ASP A 145 20.80 9.12 3.64
N PHE A 146 20.37 8.96 2.39
CA PHE A 146 21.14 8.34 1.34
C PHE A 146 21.21 9.27 0.14
N LYS A 147 22.39 9.38 -0.46
CA LYS A 147 22.51 9.93 -1.81
C LYS A 147 22.21 8.84 -2.81
N LEU A 148 21.23 9.08 -3.67
CA LEU A 148 21.00 8.26 -4.85
C LEU A 148 22.03 8.67 -5.92
N HIS A 149 22.30 7.79 -6.88
CA HIS A 149 23.50 7.77 -7.74
C HIS A 149 24.06 9.13 -8.22
N ASP A 150 25.40 9.27 -8.18
CA ASP A 150 26.17 10.52 -8.25
C ASP A 150 26.22 11.30 -9.59
N GLU A 151 25.69 10.78 -10.72
CA GLU A 151 26.05 11.38 -12.03
C GLU A 151 25.29 12.68 -12.35
N ASP A 152 24.04 12.83 -11.92
CA ASP A 152 23.19 13.98 -12.25
C ASP A 152 22.30 14.48 -11.08
N ASP A 153 22.51 13.98 -9.85
CA ASP A 153 21.77 14.33 -8.61
C ASP A 153 20.24 14.38 -8.78
N SER A 154 19.65 13.66 -9.74
CA SER A 154 18.24 13.81 -10.14
C SER A 154 17.41 12.54 -10.04
N ASP A 155 18.00 11.45 -9.53
CA ASP A 155 17.24 10.24 -9.30
C ASP A 155 16.37 10.37 -8.05
N CYS A 156 15.19 9.77 -8.10
CA CYS A 156 14.22 9.80 -7.01
C CYS A 156 13.56 8.43 -6.85
N VAL A 157 12.88 8.21 -5.72
CA VAL A 157 12.08 6.99 -5.53
C VAL A 157 10.87 7.03 -6.46
N ARG A 158 10.69 5.95 -7.22
CA ARG A 158 9.56 5.76 -8.13
C ARG A 158 8.51 4.84 -7.52
N SER A 159 8.94 3.78 -6.84
CA SER A 159 8.05 2.82 -6.19
C SER A 159 8.77 2.07 -5.08
N VAL A 160 8.03 1.68 -4.05
CA VAL A 160 8.54 0.84 -2.97
C VAL A 160 7.63 -0.37 -2.82
N GLY A 161 8.22 -1.54 -2.65
CA GLY A 161 7.50 -2.78 -2.44
C GLY A 161 8.23 -3.67 -1.44
N VAL A 162 7.63 -4.82 -1.15
CA VAL A 162 8.23 -5.83 -0.29
C VAL A 162 8.22 -7.16 -1.04
N HIS A 163 9.33 -7.89 -0.96
CA HIS A 163 9.44 -9.23 -1.51
C HIS A 163 10.01 -10.17 -0.45
N LYS A 164 9.20 -11.14 0.01
CA LYS A 164 9.62 -12.15 1.01
C LYS A 164 10.22 -11.52 2.28
N GLY A 165 9.69 -10.36 2.67
CA GLY A 165 10.14 -9.59 3.83
C GLY A 165 11.27 -8.59 3.57
N ASP A 166 11.93 -8.64 2.41
CA ASP A 166 12.93 -7.65 2.01
C ASP A 166 12.24 -6.44 1.36
N ILE A 167 12.60 -5.23 1.80
CA ILE A 167 12.09 -3.98 1.22
C ILE A 167 12.86 -3.69 -0.07
N CYS A 168 12.12 -3.39 -1.13
CA CYS A 168 12.60 -3.11 -2.48
C CYS A 168 12.30 -1.65 -2.84
N ILE A 169 13.29 -0.91 -3.31
CA ILE A 169 13.14 0.48 -3.76
C ILE A 169 13.49 0.54 -5.24
N LEU A 170 12.54 0.96 -6.06
CA LEU A 170 12.73 1.25 -7.49
C LEU A 170 12.83 2.75 -7.69
N THR A 171 13.83 3.20 -8.45
CA THR A 171 14.05 4.62 -8.74
C THR A 171 13.59 5.02 -10.15
N TRP A 172 13.65 6.33 -10.47
CA TRP A 172 13.27 6.85 -11.79
C TRP A 172 14.26 6.46 -12.88
N TYR A 173 15.54 6.26 -12.54
CA TYR A 173 16.53 5.69 -13.44
C TYR A 173 16.56 4.15 -13.43
N GLU A 174 15.51 3.52 -12.89
CA GLU A 174 15.27 2.08 -12.98
C GLU A 174 16.29 1.24 -12.21
N TYR A 175 16.98 1.83 -11.23
CA TYR A 175 17.75 1.08 -10.24
C TYR A 175 16.81 0.40 -9.26
N LEU A 176 17.09 -0.87 -8.96
CA LEU A 176 16.35 -1.65 -7.97
C LEU A 176 17.26 -1.98 -6.79
N TYR A 177 16.98 -1.35 -5.66
CA TYR A 177 17.73 -1.53 -4.42
C TYR A 177 16.99 -2.47 -3.47
N PHE A 178 17.76 -3.32 -2.79
CA PHE A 178 17.33 -3.99 -1.58
C PHE A 178 17.83 -3.25 -0.35
N VAL A 179 16.93 -3.02 0.59
CA VAL A 179 17.25 -2.51 1.92
C VAL A 179 17.80 -3.65 2.77
N LYS A 180 19.03 -3.51 3.28
CA LYS A 180 19.64 -4.47 4.21
C LYS A 180 19.93 -3.80 5.54
N PHE A 181 19.40 -4.42 6.60
CA PHE A 181 19.63 -4.01 7.98
C PHE A 181 20.94 -4.61 8.49
N ASP A 182 21.78 -3.77 9.06
CA ASP A 182 22.99 -4.21 9.73
C ASP A 182 22.76 -4.55 11.21
N LYS A 183 23.81 -5.04 11.88
CA LYS A 183 23.73 -5.41 13.31
C LYS A 183 23.60 -4.21 14.26
N SER A 184 23.87 -3.00 13.77
CA SER A 184 23.75 -1.75 14.53
C SER A 184 22.42 -1.03 14.27
N CYS A 185 21.44 -1.71 13.68
CA CYS A 185 20.15 -1.13 13.30
C CYS A 185 20.26 0.02 12.29
N SER A 186 21.31 0.04 11.48
CA SER A 186 21.50 0.91 10.33
C SER A 186 21.06 0.20 9.05
N ILE A 187 20.72 0.97 8.02
CA ILE A 187 20.34 0.47 6.71
C ILE A 187 21.49 0.68 5.72
N THR A 188 21.62 -0.27 4.80
CA THR A 188 22.40 -0.14 3.58
C THR A 188 21.52 -0.45 2.38
N LEU A 189 21.75 0.26 1.27
CA LEU A 189 21.07 0.00 0.00
C LEU A 189 21.99 -0.84 -0.89
N VAL A 190 21.49 -1.98 -1.34
CA VAL A 190 22.21 -2.91 -2.22
C VAL A 190 21.57 -2.86 -3.59
N ASP A 191 22.26 -2.27 -4.56
CA ASP A 191 21.83 -2.29 -5.97
C ASP A 191 21.87 -3.72 -6.51
N LEU A 192 20.73 -4.20 -6.99
CA LEU A 192 20.62 -5.52 -7.61
C LEU A 192 21.23 -5.55 -9.01
N LYS A 193 21.46 -4.40 -9.65
CA LYS A 193 21.98 -4.27 -11.01
C LYS A 193 21.12 -5.04 -12.01
N VAL A 194 19.81 -4.80 -11.94
CA VAL A 194 18.84 -5.38 -12.86
C VAL A 194 18.97 -4.70 -14.22
N ASP A 195 19.04 -5.51 -15.28
CA ASP A 195 19.04 -4.99 -16.64
C ASP A 195 17.62 -4.62 -17.08
N ASP A 196 17.34 -3.31 -17.03
CA ASP A 196 16.06 -2.75 -17.44
C ASP A 196 15.90 -2.57 -18.96
N ASN A 197 16.92 -2.90 -19.78
CA ASN A 197 16.79 -2.88 -21.24
C ASN A 197 15.59 -3.71 -21.75
N THR A 198 15.26 -4.76 -21.01
CA THR A 198 14.21 -5.74 -21.32
C THR A 198 12.80 -5.24 -21.00
N CYS A 199 12.70 -4.21 -20.15
CA CYS A 199 11.47 -3.47 -19.96
C CYS A 199 11.51 -2.21 -20.85
N PRO A 200 10.68 -2.14 -21.90
CA PRO A 200 10.58 -0.92 -22.68
C PRO A 200 9.85 0.16 -21.87
N THR A 201 10.45 0.69 -20.81
CA THR A 201 10.14 2.07 -20.41
C THR A 201 10.62 2.91 -21.59
N MET A 202 9.70 3.67 -22.18
CA MET A 202 9.98 4.48 -23.38
C MET A 202 11.18 5.37 -23.12
N ARG A 203 12.36 4.92 -23.54
CA ARG A 203 13.71 5.44 -23.20
C ARG A 203 13.98 6.91 -23.59
N LYS A 204 12.96 7.67 -23.98
CA LYS A 204 13.07 9.05 -24.46
C LYS A 204 11.89 9.97 -24.09
N LEU A 205 10.88 9.50 -23.37
CA LEU A 205 9.92 10.38 -22.73
C LEU A 205 9.95 10.11 -21.23
N HIS A 206 10.28 11.13 -20.45
CA HIS A 206 10.14 11.23 -18.99
C HIS A 206 8.71 10.90 -18.59
N SER A 207 8.39 9.62 -18.62
CA SER A 207 7.02 9.22 -18.58
C SER A 207 6.56 9.15 -17.13
N ARG A 208 5.73 10.12 -16.76
CA ARG A 208 5.02 10.22 -15.47
C ARG A 208 3.97 9.11 -15.28
N PHE A 209 4.24 7.89 -15.72
CA PHE A 209 3.34 6.76 -15.51
C PHE A 209 3.51 6.26 -14.08
N PRO A 210 2.44 6.22 -13.27
CA PRO A 210 2.50 5.61 -11.96
C PRO A 210 3.02 4.17 -12.06
N THR A 211 3.96 3.83 -11.18
CA THR A 211 4.63 2.53 -11.18
C THR A 211 4.58 1.92 -9.80
N TYR A 212 4.27 0.62 -9.76
CA TYR A 212 4.02 -0.09 -8.52
C TYR A 212 4.82 -1.39 -8.47
N LEU A 213 5.52 -1.62 -7.37
CA LEU A 213 6.11 -2.91 -7.02
C LEU A 213 5.17 -3.67 -6.11
N VAL A 214 4.84 -4.91 -6.48
CA VAL A 214 3.99 -5.77 -5.65
C VAL A 214 4.50 -7.21 -5.69
N GLU A 215 4.53 -7.87 -4.54
CA GLU A 215 4.74 -9.31 -4.47
C GLU A 215 3.41 -10.05 -4.60
N THR A 216 3.41 -11.11 -5.42
CA THR A 216 2.35 -12.11 -5.41
C THR A 216 2.92 -13.50 -5.62
N CYS A 217 2.46 -14.48 -4.83
CA CYS A 217 2.90 -15.86 -4.91
C CYS A 217 4.43 -16.07 -4.91
N GLY A 218 5.18 -15.21 -4.18
CA GLY A 218 6.64 -15.28 -4.13
C GLY A 218 7.34 -14.78 -5.41
N GLU A 219 6.62 -14.08 -6.28
CA GLU A 219 7.13 -13.37 -7.46
C GLU A 219 7.05 -11.86 -7.22
N LEU A 220 8.08 -11.11 -7.65
CA LEU A 220 8.05 -9.65 -7.62
C LEU A 220 7.58 -9.12 -8.98
N LEU A 221 6.49 -8.37 -8.97
CA LEU A 221 5.91 -7.74 -10.15
C LEU A 221 6.13 -6.23 -10.12
N ARG A 222 6.35 -5.66 -11.31
CA ARG A 222 6.34 -4.23 -11.58
C ARG A 222 5.20 -3.90 -12.54
N LEU A 223 4.34 -2.98 -12.14
CA LEU A 223 3.22 -2.50 -12.93
C LEU A 223 3.50 -1.08 -13.41
N HIS A 224 3.32 -0.83 -14.71
CA HIS A 224 3.38 0.50 -15.31
C HIS A 224 1.98 0.87 -15.80
N CYS A 225 1.38 1.90 -15.20
CA CYS A 225 0.03 2.34 -15.56
C CYS A 225 0.10 3.48 -16.58
N TYR A 226 -0.31 3.23 -17.83
CA TYR A 226 -0.40 4.25 -18.85
C TYR A 226 -1.70 5.04 -18.69
N ILE A 227 -1.60 6.25 -18.16
CA ILE A 227 -2.76 7.13 -17.91
C ILE A 227 -2.66 8.37 -18.80
N LEU A 228 -3.70 8.63 -19.57
CA LEU A 228 -3.81 9.80 -20.45
C LEU A 228 -5.15 10.49 -20.19
N HIS A 229 -5.13 11.82 -20.00
CA HIS A 229 -6.35 12.61 -19.73
C HIS A 229 -7.23 12.04 -18.60
N ARG A 230 -6.61 11.57 -17.51
CA ARG A 230 -7.27 10.92 -16.35
C ARG A 230 -7.98 9.61 -16.68
N GLN A 231 -7.59 8.93 -17.76
CA GLN A 231 -8.11 7.62 -18.13
C GLN A 231 -6.98 6.61 -18.21
N VAL A 232 -7.24 5.41 -17.68
CA VAL A 232 -6.34 4.26 -17.79
C VAL A 232 -6.40 3.75 -19.23
N VAL A 233 -5.31 3.88 -19.97
CA VAL A 233 -5.21 3.47 -21.38
C VAL A 233 -4.67 2.05 -21.52
N ASP A 234 -3.61 1.72 -20.78
CA ASP A 234 -2.96 0.41 -20.78
C ASP A 234 -2.26 0.19 -19.43
N ILE A 235 -2.08 -1.06 -19.03
CA ILE A 235 -1.27 -1.43 -17.87
C ILE A 235 -0.32 -2.55 -18.29
N TRP A 236 0.98 -2.29 -18.15
CA TRP A 236 2.00 -3.30 -18.44
C TRP A 236 2.51 -3.92 -17.15
N VAL A 237 2.49 -5.25 -17.12
CA VAL A 237 2.96 -6.03 -15.98
C VAL A 237 4.25 -6.76 -16.36
N TYR A 238 5.25 -6.60 -15.52
CA TYR A 238 6.55 -7.25 -15.66
C TYR A 238 6.84 -8.08 -14.42
N LYS A 239 7.43 -9.25 -14.63
CA LYS A 239 7.94 -10.12 -13.57
C LYS A 239 9.47 -10.03 -13.56
N LEU A 240 10.06 -9.90 -12.38
CA LEU A 240 11.51 -9.96 -12.21
C LEU A 240 11.99 -11.41 -12.21
N ASP A 241 12.97 -11.70 -13.06
CA ASP A 241 13.83 -12.87 -12.91
C ASP A 241 15.03 -12.47 -12.04
N PHE A 242 15.16 -13.06 -10.85
CA PHE A 242 16.24 -12.73 -9.92
C PHE A 242 17.58 -13.36 -10.30
N ASP A 243 17.57 -14.46 -11.05
CA ASP A 243 18.79 -15.17 -11.46
C ASP A 243 19.42 -14.44 -12.65
N GLU A 244 18.60 -14.16 -13.66
CA GLU A 244 19.02 -13.44 -14.87
C GLU A 244 19.02 -11.91 -14.68
N LYS A 245 18.40 -11.42 -13.61
CA LYS A 245 18.29 -9.99 -13.27
C LYS A 245 17.69 -9.17 -14.41
N VAL A 246 16.58 -9.64 -14.96
CA VAL A 246 15.86 -8.98 -16.08
C VAL A 246 14.36 -8.97 -15.82
N TRP A 247 13.68 -7.99 -16.41
CA TRP A 247 12.23 -7.89 -16.36
C TRP A 247 11.60 -8.55 -17.58
N THR A 248 10.70 -9.50 -17.34
CA THR A 248 9.94 -10.16 -18.42
C THR A 248 8.49 -9.71 -18.39
N ARG A 249 7.98 -9.19 -19.52
CA ARG A 249 6.56 -8.83 -19.64
C ARG A 249 5.68 -10.07 -19.56
N ILE A 250 4.68 -10.03 -18.69
CA ILE A 250 3.66 -11.07 -18.58
C ILE A 250 2.31 -10.54 -19.10
N LYS A 251 1.48 -11.44 -19.61
CA LYS A 251 0.14 -11.12 -20.12
C LYS A 251 -0.98 -11.64 -19.23
N GLU A 252 -0.65 -12.46 -18.24
CA GLU A 252 -1.63 -13.13 -17.38
C GLU A 252 -1.13 -13.16 -15.93
N LEU A 253 -2.02 -12.80 -15.01
CA LEU A 253 -1.87 -12.94 -13.56
C LEU A 253 -2.52 -14.23 -13.03
N LYS A 254 -3.18 -15.02 -13.90
CA LYS A 254 -3.89 -16.26 -13.56
C LYS A 254 -4.96 -16.03 -12.49
N ASP A 255 -4.85 -16.72 -11.36
CA ASP A 255 -5.76 -16.67 -10.21
C ASP A 255 -5.39 -15.55 -9.21
N GLN A 256 -4.76 -14.48 -9.68
CA GLN A 256 -4.39 -13.33 -8.87
C GLN A 256 -5.13 -12.08 -9.33
N ALA A 257 -5.44 -11.21 -8.37
CA ALA A 257 -5.93 -9.87 -8.60
C ALA A 257 -5.02 -8.86 -7.91
N ILE A 258 -4.86 -7.68 -8.52
CA ILE A 258 -4.05 -6.59 -7.98
C ILE A 258 -4.94 -5.39 -7.73
N PHE A 259 -4.72 -4.70 -6.61
CA PHE A 259 -5.45 -3.52 -6.16
C PHE A 259 -4.47 -2.36 -6.06
N ILE A 260 -4.80 -1.23 -6.69
CA ILE A 260 -3.99 -0.01 -6.66
C ILE A 260 -4.85 1.13 -6.09
N GLY A 261 -4.39 1.69 -4.97
CA GLY A 261 -5.04 2.83 -4.30
C GLY A 261 -4.73 4.17 -4.96
N SER A 262 -5.53 5.18 -4.65
CA SER A 262 -5.40 6.54 -5.18
C SER A 262 -4.30 7.38 -4.51
N SER A 263 -3.83 6.97 -3.34
CA SER A 263 -2.71 7.56 -2.59
C SER A 263 -1.40 6.89 -2.99
N SER A 264 -0.30 7.64 -2.91
CA SER A 264 1.03 7.22 -3.34
C SER A 264 1.43 5.85 -2.76
N GLY A 265 1.89 4.96 -3.64
CA GLY A 265 2.50 3.68 -3.27
C GLY A 265 1.56 2.56 -2.78
N GLN A 266 0.24 2.77 -2.64
CA GLN A 266 -0.66 1.72 -2.17
C GLN A 266 -0.95 0.69 -3.26
N VAL A 267 -0.35 -0.49 -3.12
CA VAL A 267 -0.60 -1.64 -3.99
C VAL A 267 -0.66 -2.93 -3.17
N LEU A 268 -1.62 -3.78 -3.51
CA LEU A 268 -1.80 -5.10 -2.89
C LEU A 268 -2.13 -6.13 -3.97
N ALA A 269 -1.60 -7.33 -3.83
CA ALA A 269 -2.04 -8.48 -4.61
C ALA A 269 -2.70 -9.52 -3.70
N CYS A 270 -3.70 -10.23 -4.21
CA CYS A 270 -4.28 -11.37 -3.52
C CYS A 270 -4.66 -12.49 -4.48
N SER A 271 -4.64 -13.72 -3.96
CA SER A 271 -5.21 -14.86 -4.68
C SER A 271 -6.73 -14.74 -4.72
N THR A 272 -7.29 -15.10 -5.86
CA THR A 272 -8.73 -15.16 -6.09
C THR A 272 -9.28 -16.57 -5.92
N LYS A 273 -8.44 -17.56 -5.59
CA LYS A 273 -8.91 -18.89 -5.18
C LYS A 273 -9.76 -18.72 -3.93
N GLU A 274 -11.00 -19.23 -4.01
CA GLU A 274 -11.99 -19.14 -2.92
C GLU A 274 -12.48 -17.71 -2.61
N SER A 275 -12.15 -16.75 -3.48
CA SER A 275 -12.67 -15.38 -3.42
C SER A 275 -13.84 -15.21 -4.38
N ARG A 276 -14.69 -14.20 -4.13
CA ARG A 276 -15.72 -13.76 -5.08
C ARG A 276 -15.18 -12.75 -6.11
N ILE A 277 -13.88 -12.44 -6.06
CA ILE A 277 -13.18 -11.58 -7.02
C ILE A 277 -12.72 -12.42 -8.22
N HIS A 278 -12.76 -11.81 -9.41
CA HIS A 278 -12.20 -12.41 -10.61
C HIS A 278 -10.69 -12.22 -10.67
N GLY A 279 -9.96 -13.31 -10.89
CA GLY A 279 -8.53 -13.30 -11.20
C GLY A 279 -8.25 -12.71 -12.58
N ASN A 280 -6.98 -12.48 -12.86
CA ASN A 280 -6.49 -11.83 -14.08
C ASN A 280 -6.96 -10.38 -14.28
N LYS A 281 -7.24 -9.68 -13.16
CA LYS A 281 -7.72 -8.30 -13.16
C LYS A 281 -6.91 -7.39 -12.25
N ILE A 282 -6.82 -6.13 -12.65
CA ILE A 282 -6.23 -5.05 -11.85
C ILE A 282 -7.34 -4.05 -11.56
N TYR A 283 -7.62 -3.83 -10.27
CA TYR A 283 -8.59 -2.89 -9.76
C TYR A 283 -7.85 -1.64 -9.31
N LEU A 284 -8.22 -0.46 -9.82
CA LEU A 284 -7.52 0.77 -9.47
C LEU A 284 -8.45 1.97 -9.33
N THR A 285 -8.07 2.88 -8.43
CA THR A 285 -8.73 4.17 -8.24
C THR A 285 -7.76 5.28 -8.57
N LEU A 286 -8.22 6.31 -9.30
CA LEU A 286 -7.41 7.47 -9.64
C LEU A 286 -7.62 8.59 -8.62
N THR A 287 -6.58 9.41 -8.39
CA THR A 287 -6.63 10.53 -7.44
C THR A 287 -7.74 11.52 -7.82
N GLU A 288 -8.40 12.06 -6.79
CA GLU A 288 -9.53 13.01 -6.89
C GLU A 288 -10.78 12.48 -7.63
N GLU A 289 -10.83 11.18 -7.95
CA GLU A 289 -12.01 10.54 -8.55
C GLU A 289 -12.64 9.54 -7.60
N ARG A 290 -13.94 9.34 -7.75
CA ARG A 290 -14.70 8.27 -7.05
C ARG A 290 -15.02 7.11 -7.99
N SER A 291 -14.12 6.88 -8.95
CA SER A 291 -14.26 5.87 -9.99
C SER A 291 -13.37 4.67 -9.67
N LEU A 292 -13.93 3.47 -9.79
CA LEU A 292 -13.18 2.22 -9.78
C LEU A 292 -12.98 1.77 -11.23
N TYR A 293 -11.72 1.65 -11.65
CA TYR A 293 -11.34 1.08 -12.92
C TYR A 293 -11.04 -0.40 -12.73
N VAL A 294 -11.47 -1.22 -13.68
CA VAL A 294 -11.15 -2.65 -13.73
C VAL A 294 -10.45 -2.90 -15.06
N TYR A 295 -9.15 -3.16 -14.98
CA TYR A 295 -8.34 -3.54 -16.11
C TYR A 295 -8.32 -5.07 -16.22
N ASP A 296 -8.92 -5.58 -17.29
CA ASP A 296 -9.08 -7.01 -17.53
C ASP A 296 -8.02 -7.49 -18.53
N LEU A 297 -7.05 -8.28 -18.06
CA LEU A 297 -5.96 -8.75 -18.91
C LEU A 297 -6.45 -9.78 -19.95
N ASP A 298 -7.60 -10.42 -19.73
CA ASP A 298 -8.19 -11.35 -20.71
C ASP A 298 -8.67 -10.63 -21.98
N LEU A 299 -8.88 -9.31 -21.91
CA LEU A 299 -9.34 -8.48 -23.04
C LEU A 299 -8.18 -7.86 -23.83
N CYS A 300 -6.93 -8.02 -23.38
CA CYS A 300 -5.75 -7.36 -23.94
C CYS A 300 -5.01 -8.20 -25.01
N VAL A 301 -5.69 -9.19 -25.61
CA VAL A 301 -5.13 -10.21 -26.51
C VAL A 301 -4.79 -9.67 -27.90
#